data_AF-A0A151ED45-F1
#
_entry.id   AF-A0A151ED45-F1
#
_cell.length_a   1.000
_cell.length_b   1.000
_cell.length_c   1.000
_cell.angle_alpha   90.00
_cell.angle_beta   90.00
_cell.angle_gamma   90.00
#
_symmetry.space_group_name_H-M   'P 1'
#
loop_
_entity.id
_entity.type
_entity.pdbx_description
1 polymer ?
#
loop_
_entity_poly.entity_id
_entity_poly.type
_entity_poly.pdbx_seq_one_letter_code
_entity_poly.pdbx_strand_id
1 'polypeptide(L)'
;MREKCGSILKDLAGKKFILFVKRGNTAIILVLKLMRSLGYKQVLMQDQGGWLTYKSSSKKEKLEPVELGTHYGMLRYTKLKDYSDCVLLMNSMPGYHALQNMKLFEKVCKEQKIFLINDVTGSIGTAQAEKGDMIFGSFGDDKPINLGHGGFIATDNYEHYKFLEKNNPEYNIDYDTLLKRLNNLNRRLNYYKLIRDKVLDDLKDYEIIHRNKQGINVIIRYYTEKERERLINYCNNEKLEYTICPRAIRVKERAICIEIKRR
;
A
#
# COMPACT_ATOMS: atom_id res chain seq x y z
N MET A 1 10.51 19.49 14.79
CA MET A 1 9.27 18.78 14.38
C MET A 1 9.54 17.69 13.34
N ARG A 2 10.30 17.98 12.28
CA ARG A 2 10.78 16.98 11.30
C ARG A 2 11.41 15.73 11.91
N GLU A 3 12.35 15.90 12.84
CA GLU A 3 13.04 14.77 13.50
C GLU A 3 12.08 13.87 14.29
N LYS A 4 11.13 14.46 15.02
CA LYS A 4 10.09 13.71 15.75
C LYS A 4 9.22 12.89 14.80
N CYS A 5 8.76 13.49 13.70
CA CYS A 5 8.04 12.75 12.65
C CYS A 5 8.88 11.62 12.08
N GLY A 6 10.17 11.89 11.84
CA GLY A 6 11.12 10.92 11.34
C GLY A 6 11.28 9.74 12.29
N SER A 7 11.42 9.98 13.60
CA SER A 7 11.50 8.93 14.62
C SER A 7 10.25 8.03 14.60
N ILE A 8 9.05 8.62 14.63
CA ILE A 8 7.81 7.84 14.61
C ILE A 8 7.71 6.99 13.34
N LEU A 9 8.07 7.54 12.17
CA LEU A 9 8.04 6.79 10.92
C LEU A 9 9.10 5.69 10.86
N LYS A 10 10.27 5.88 11.47
CA LYS A 10 11.29 4.82 11.62
C LYS A 10 10.73 3.65 12.42
N ASP A 11 10.04 3.93 13.52
CA ASP A 11 9.43 2.92 14.38
C ASP A 11 8.29 2.20 13.63
N LEU A 12 7.39 2.95 12.98
CA LEU A 12 6.27 2.39 12.22
C LEU A 12 6.70 1.56 11.00
N ALA A 13 7.84 1.88 10.40
CA ALA A 13 8.40 1.15 9.27
C ALA A 13 9.43 0.10 9.71
N GLY A 14 9.82 0.05 10.97
CA GLY A 14 10.89 -0.83 11.46
C GLY A 14 12.23 -0.61 10.74
N LYS A 15 12.59 0.63 10.39
CA LYS A 15 13.82 0.96 9.62
C LYS A 15 14.67 2.05 10.26
N LYS A 16 15.99 1.97 10.05
CA LYS A 16 16.96 2.92 10.61
C LYS A 16 16.93 4.31 9.96
N PHE A 17 16.73 4.37 8.64
CA PHE A 17 16.78 5.60 7.86
C PHE A 17 15.42 5.92 7.26
N ILE A 18 15.03 7.20 7.32
CA ILE A 18 13.79 7.73 6.74
C ILE A 18 14.14 8.94 5.89
N LEU A 19 13.64 8.95 4.65
CA LEU A 19 13.66 10.09 3.75
C LEU A 19 12.24 10.56 3.49
N PHE A 20 11.96 11.82 3.77
CA PHE A 20 10.70 12.46 3.39
C PHE A 20 10.72 12.82 1.90
N VAL A 21 9.58 12.65 1.21
CA VAL A 21 9.44 12.96 -0.21
C VAL A 21 8.18 13.78 -0.47
N LYS A 22 8.15 14.48 -1.61
CA LYS A 22 7.03 15.35 -2.01
C LYS A 22 5.69 14.62 -2.10
N ARG A 23 5.65 13.40 -2.64
CA ARG A 23 4.43 12.57 -2.85
C ARG A 23 4.79 11.08 -2.90
N GLY A 24 3.81 10.20 -2.76
CA GLY A 24 3.99 8.75 -2.94
C GLY A 24 4.56 8.35 -4.31
N ASN A 25 4.12 9.00 -5.40
CA ASN A 25 4.69 8.74 -6.73
C ASN A 25 6.16 9.14 -6.83
N THR A 26 6.60 10.15 -6.08
CA THR A 26 8.02 10.51 -5.99
C THR A 26 8.82 9.40 -5.33
N ALA A 27 8.28 8.79 -4.26
CA ALA A 27 8.91 7.62 -3.63
C ALA A 27 9.08 6.47 -4.62
N ILE A 28 8.02 6.09 -5.34
CA ILE A 28 8.06 5.01 -6.34
C ILE A 28 9.18 5.26 -7.36
N ILE A 29 9.26 6.47 -7.93
CA ILE A 29 10.27 6.81 -8.94
C ILE A 29 11.69 6.74 -8.34
N LEU A 30 11.92 7.33 -7.18
CA LEU A 30 13.25 7.34 -6.54
C LEU A 30 13.74 5.94 -6.21
N VAL A 31 12.85 5.11 -5.68
CA VAL A 31 13.15 3.72 -5.34
C VAL A 31 13.48 2.91 -6.59
N LEU A 32 12.69 3.04 -7.67
CA LEU A 32 12.96 2.34 -8.93
C LEU A 32 14.26 2.84 -9.58
N LYS A 33 14.54 4.15 -9.53
CA LYS A 33 15.81 4.71 -9.99
C LYS A 33 17.01 4.11 -9.22
N LEU A 34 16.87 3.96 -7.90
CA LEU A 34 17.88 3.27 -7.08
C LEU A 34 18.03 1.81 -7.54
N MET A 35 16.95 1.06 -7.69
CA MET A 35 17.01 -0.35 -8.13
C MET A 35 17.74 -0.50 -9.47
N ARG A 36 17.43 0.36 -10.43
CA ARG A 36 18.16 0.41 -11.71
C ARG A 36 19.65 0.69 -11.51
N SER A 37 20.02 1.62 -10.62
CA SER A 37 21.42 1.95 -10.35
C SER A 37 22.19 0.80 -9.68
N LEU A 38 21.48 -0.07 -8.95
CA LEU A 38 22.03 -1.29 -8.36
C LEU A 38 22.13 -2.45 -9.36
N GLY A 39 21.76 -2.24 -10.63
CA GLY A 39 21.88 -3.23 -11.71
C GLY A 39 20.68 -4.15 -11.88
N TYR A 40 19.60 -3.99 -11.11
CA TYR A 40 18.36 -4.73 -11.35
C TYR A 40 17.79 -4.38 -12.73
N LYS A 41 17.20 -5.37 -13.40
CA LYS A 41 16.59 -5.23 -14.73
C LYS A 41 15.09 -5.47 -14.73
N GLN A 42 14.56 -6.15 -13.71
CA GLN A 42 13.19 -6.65 -13.67
C GLN A 42 12.52 -6.28 -12.34
N VAL A 43 11.25 -5.88 -12.42
CA VAL A 43 10.39 -5.59 -11.27
C VAL A 43 9.12 -6.42 -11.36
N LEU A 44 8.97 -7.36 -10.44
CA LEU A 44 7.76 -8.10 -10.19
C LEU A 44 6.76 -7.21 -9.46
N MET A 45 5.48 -7.29 -9.83
CA MET A 45 4.41 -6.52 -9.19
C MET A 45 3.07 -7.25 -9.25
N GLN A 46 2.13 -6.85 -8.40
CA GLN A 46 0.77 -7.39 -8.43
C GLN A 46 0.03 -6.96 -9.70
N ASP A 47 -0.66 -7.89 -10.37
CA ASP A 47 -1.45 -7.59 -11.57
C ASP A 47 -2.72 -6.75 -11.27
N GLN A 48 -3.18 -6.77 -10.02
CA GLN A 48 -4.26 -5.93 -9.46
C GLN A 48 -4.01 -5.68 -7.97
N GLY A 49 -4.68 -4.69 -7.39
CA GLY A 49 -4.53 -4.27 -5.99
C GLY A 49 -3.31 -3.38 -5.71
N GLY A 50 -2.31 -3.37 -6.60
CA GLY A 50 -1.17 -2.44 -6.59
C GLY A 50 -1.55 -1.02 -7.04
N TRP A 51 -0.61 -0.08 -6.93
CA TRP A 51 -0.83 1.31 -7.35
C TRP A 51 -0.68 1.51 -8.85
N LEU A 52 -1.43 2.47 -9.42
CA LEU A 52 -1.53 2.70 -10.87
C LEU A 52 -0.17 2.91 -11.56
N THR A 53 0.76 3.59 -10.90
CA THR A 53 2.01 4.02 -11.55
C THR A 53 3.14 3.01 -11.44
N TYR A 54 2.98 1.86 -10.76
CA TYR A 54 4.08 0.88 -10.65
C TYR A 54 4.63 0.46 -12.01
N LYS A 55 3.74 0.05 -12.93
CA LYS A 55 4.11 -0.42 -14.26
C LYS A 55 4.73 0.69 -15.11
N SER A 56 4.09 1.86 -15.17
CA SER A 56 4.57 2.98 -15.99
C SER A 56 5.86 3.58 -15.45
N SER A 57 6.02 3.71 -14.13
CA SER A 57 7.27 4.17 -13.50
C SER A 57 8.40 3.16 -13.70
N SER A 58 8.14 1.85 -13.63
CA SER A 58 9.17 0.83 -13.87
C SER A 58 9.71 0.93 -15.30
N LYS A 59 8.82 1.00 -16.30
CA LYS A 59 9.22 1.20 -17.71
C LYS A 59 10.03 2.48 -17.90
N LYS A 60 9.61 3.58 -17.26
CA LYS A 60 10.33 4.87 -17.33
C LYS A 60 11.75 4.76 -16.78
N GLU A 61 11.94 4.01 -15.71
CA GLU A 61 13.25 3.72 -15.13
C GLU A 61 13.97 2.55 -15.81
N LYS A 62 13.52 2.12 -17.00
CA LYS A 62 14.12 1.04 -17.82
C LYS A 62 14.24 -0.29 -17.05
N LEU A 63 13.28 -0.55 -16.17
CA LEU A 63 13.08 -1.82 -15.48
C LEU A 63 11.90 -2.54 -16.13
N GLU A 64 12.09 -3.79 -16.52
CA GLU A 64 11.04 -4.61 -17.13
C GLU A 64 9.99 -5.00 -16.09
N PRO A 65 8.73 -4.52 -16.20
CA PRO A 65 7.70 -4.87 -15.24
C PRO A 65 7.09 -6.24 -15.57
N VAL A 66 7.06 -7.15 -14.60
CA VAL A 66 6.37 -8.44 -14.70
C VAL A 66 5.19 -8.45 -13.74
N GLU A 67 3.98 -8.54 -14.28
CA GLU A 67 2.76 -8.63 -13.49
C GLU A 67 2.51 -10.08 -13.06
N LEU A 68 2.50 -10.31 -11.75
CA LEU A 68 2.19 -11.58 -11.14
C LEU A 68 0.70 -11.66 -10.83
N GLY A 69 0.04 -12.73 -11.30
CA GLY A 69 -1.36 -12.99 -11.04
C GLY A 69 -1.67 -13.10 -9.54
N THR A 70 -2.72 -12.39 -9.12
CA THR A 70 -3.18 -12.33 -7.72
C THR A 70 -4.59 -12.90 -7.55
N HIS A 71 -4.92 -13.30 -6.32
CA HIS A 71 -6.28 -13.65 -5.92
C HIS A 71 -6.94 -12.42 -5.29
N TYR A 72 -7.67 -11.65 -6.09
CA TYR A 72 -8.28 -10.37 -5.70
C TYR A 72 -7.27 -9.40 -5.07
N GLY A 73 -6.13 -9.20 -5.74
CA GLY A 73 -5.04 -8.33 -5.28
C GLY A 73 -4.05 -9.00 -4.32
N MET A 74 -4.40 -10.13 -3.71
CA MET A 74 -3.48 -10.88 -2.83
C MET A 74 -2.53 -11.74 -3.65
N LEU A 75 -1.24 -11.41 -3.62
CA LEU A 75 -0.18 -12.21 -4.23
C LEU A 75 0.08 -13.48 -3.39
N ARG A 76 0.33 -14.61 -4.04
CA ARG A 76 0.78 -15.85 -3.38
C ARG A 76 2.31 -15.95 -3.46
N TYR A 77 2.97 -16.14 -2.33
CA TYR A 77 4.45 -16.25 -2.27
C TYR A 77 5.01 -17.40 -3.14
N THR A 78 4.23 -18.45 -3.39
CA THR A 78 4.64 -19.56 -4.26
C THR A 78 4.90 -19.13 -5.70
N LYS A 79 4.37 -17.99 -6.14
CA LYS A 79 4.63 -17.41 -7.46
C LYS A 79 6.04 -16.85 -7.61
N LEU A 80 6.78 -16.71 -6.52
CA LEU A 80 8.16 -16.19 -6.56
C LEU A 80 9.19 -17.29 -6.83
N LYS A 81 8.82 -18.58 -6.68
CA LYS A 81 9.72 -19.76 -6.84
C LYS A 81 10.59 -19.77 -8.09
N ASP A 82 10.09 -19.20 -9.19
CA ASP A 82 10.76 -19.21 -10.49
C ASP A 82 11.56 -17.92 -10.76
N TYR A 83 11.73 -17.06 -9.75
CA TYR A 83 12.39 -15.77 -9.87
C TYR A 83 13.58 -15.67 -8.91
N SER A 84 14.65 -15.03 -9.36
CA SER A 84 15.79 -14.61 -8.53
C SER A 84 16.36 -13.30 -9.05
N ASP A 85 17.19 -12.64 -8.23
CA ASP A 85 17.99 -11.47 -8.63
C ASP A 85 17.16 -10.35 -9.29
N CYS A 86 15.93 -10.16 -8.80
CA CYS A 86 14.96 -9.19 -9.26
C CYS A 86 14.37 -8.39 -8.10
N VAL A 87 13.49 -7.45 -8.41
CA VAL A 87 12.78 -6.63 -7.42
C VAL A 87 11.34 -7.12 -7.30
N LEU A 88 10.81 -7.23 -6.09
CA LEU A 88 9.37 -7.33 -5.85
C LEU A 88 8.84 -6.01 -5.30
N LEU A 89 8.06 -5.28 -6.11
CA LEU A 89 7.32 -4.10 -5.69
C LEU A 89 5.87 -4.48 -5.42
N MET A 90 5.46 -4.47 -4.16
CA MET A 90 4.10 -4.84 -3.78
C MET A 90 3.51 -3.95 -2.69
N ASN A 91 2.19 -3.85 -2.69
CA ASN A 91 1.43 -3.24 -1.62
C ASN A 91 1.07 -4.31 -0.58
N SER A 92 1.38 -4.04 0.68
CA SER A 92 1.09 -4.97 1.78
C SER A 92 -0.38 -4.98 2.21
N MET A 93 -1.19 -4.03 1.74
CA MET A 93 -2.64 -4.01 1.86
C MET A 93 -3.31 -3.63 0.51
N PRO A 94 -3.27 -4.50 -0.51
CA PRO A 94 -3.84 -4.22 -1.83
C PRO A 94 -5.26 -3.68 -1.73
N GLY A 95 -5.57 -2.60 -2.45
CA GLY A 95 -6.89 -1.96 -2.41
C GLY A 95 -7.39 -1.54 -1.01
N TYR A 96 -6.51 -1.49 -0.01
CA TYR A 96 -6.81 -1.24 1.40
C TYR A 96 -7.74 -2.29 2.05
N HIS A 97 -7.96 -3.47 1.46
CA HIS A 97 -9.03 -4.38 1.92
C HIS A 97 -8.54 -5.68 2.57
N ALA A 98 -7.29 -6.09 2.32
CA ALA A 98 -6.74 -7.31 2.89
C ALA A 98 -5.22 -7.19 3.10
N LEU A 99 -4.72 -7.52 4.29
CA LEU A 99 -3.30 -7.56 4.60
C LEU A 99 -2.63 -8.82 4.05
N GLN A 100 -1.49 -8.62 3.40
CA GLN A 100 -0.53 -9.64 3.02
C GLN A 100 0.27 -10.13 4.23
N ASN A 101 0.68 -11.40 4.23
CA ASN A 101 1.63 -11.92 5.20
C ASN A 101 3.06 -11.59 4.76
N MET A 102 3.50 -10.37 5.02
CA MET A 102 4.78 -9.84 4.58
C MET A 102 5.97 -10.53 5.25
N LYS A 103 5.81 -11.09 6.46
CA LYS A 103 6.86 -11.90 7.10
C LYS A 103 7.22 -13.12 6.25
N LEU A 104 6.23 -13.74 5.62
CA LEU A 104 6.48 -14.87 4.73
C LEU A 104 7.10 -14.44 3.40
N PHE A 105 6.65 -13.31 2.85
CA PHE A 105 7.28 -12.72 1.65
C PHE A 105 8.74 -12.36 1.89
N GLU A 106 9.07 -11.72 3.01
CA GLU A 106 10.45 -11.36 3.38
C GLU A 106 11.35 -12.61 3.44
N LYS A 107 10.86 -13.70 4.05
CA LYS A 107 11.59 -14.97 4.09
C LYS A 107 11.86 -15.52 2.67
N VAL A 108 10.83 -15.64 1.84
CA VAL A 108 10.95 -16.20 0.49
C VAL A 108 11.82 -15.32 -0.40
N CYS A 109 11.64 -14.00 -0.34
CA CYS A 109 12.45 -13.04 -1.07
C CYS A 109 13.94 -13.16 -0.70
N LYS A 110 14.25 -13.30 0.59
CA LYS A 110 15.63 -13.51 1.05
C LYS A 110 16.22 -14.82 0.52
N GLU A 111 15.47 -15.91 0.55
CA GLU A 111 15.89 -17.22 0.00
C GLU A 111 16.17 -17.14 -1.51
N GLN A 112 15.44 -16.30 -2.24
CA GLN A 112 15.53 -16.16 -3.70
C GLN A 112 16.36 -14.96 -4.17
N LYS A 113 16.97 -14.21 -3.25
CA LYS A 113 17.69 -12.96 -3.57
C LYS A 113 16.83 -11.94 -4.33
N ILE A 114 15.55 -11.86 -3.97
CA ILE A 114 14.62 -10.86 -4.49
C ILE A 114 14.62 -9.66 -3.54
N PHE A 115 14.84 -8.46 -4.07
CA PHE A 115 14.78 -7.23 -3.29
C PHE A 115 13.32 -6.82 -3.04
N LEU A 116 12.87 -6.85 -1.79
CA LEU A 116 11.48 -6.61 -1.42
C LEU A 116 11.23 -5.13 -1.12
N ILE A 117 10.42 -4.50 -1.98
CA ILE A 117 9.91 -3.15 -1.81
C ILE A 117 8.44 -3.21 -1.39
N ASN A 118 8.17 -2.71 -0.18
CA ASN A 118 6.84 -2.71 0.42
C ASN A 118 6.21 -1.31 0.37
N ASP A 119 5.13 -1.16 -0.40
CA ASP A 119 4.23 -0.02 -0.28
C ASP A 119 3.32 -0.23 0.93
N VAL A 120 3.55 0.58 1.96
CA VAL A 120 2.84 0.51 3.23
C VAL A 120 1.77 1.57 3.37
N THR A 121 1.41 2.26 2.29
CA THR A 121 0.45 3.37 2.34
C THR A 121 -0.87 2.98 3.01
N GLY A 122 -1.35 1.75 2.81
CA GLY A 122 -2.56 1.23 3.46
C GLY A 122 -2.33 0.50 4.77
N SER A 123 -1.12 -0.04 4.98
CA SER A 123 -0.80 -0.91 6.11
C SER A 123 -0.01 -0.23 7.22
N ILE A 124 0.37 1.04 7.06
CA ILE A 124 1.12 1.80 8.07
C ILE A 124 0.42 1.72 9.44
N GLY A 125 1.19 1.46 10.50
CA GLY A 125 0.64 1.16 11.83
C GLY A 125 0.29 -0.32 12.06
N THR A 126 0.69 -1.22 11.15
CA THR A 126 0.59 -2.68 11.34
C THR A 126 1.97 -3.33 11.26
N ALA A 127 2.13 -4.51 11.87
CA ALA A 127 3.38 -5.27 11.81
C ALA A 127 3.80 -5.66 10.37
N GLN A 128 2.88 -5.62 9.40
CA GLN A 128 3.18 -5.90 7.99
C GLN A 128 3.89 -4.71 7.32
N ALA A 129 3.76 -3.50 7.87
CA ALA A 129 4.43 -2.31 7.36
C ALA A 129 5.92 -2.27 7.70
N GLU A 130 6.38 -3.12 8.63
CA GLU A 130 7.78 -3.18 9.05
C GLU A 130 8.67 -4.06 8.17
N LYS A 131 8.07 -4.78 7.20
CA LYS A 131 8.73 -5.87 6.47
C LYS A 131 9.16 -5.43 5.07
N GLY A 132 10.33 -5.89 4.65
CA GLY A 132 10.94 -5.57 3.36
C GLY A 132 12.29 -4.87 3.48
N ASP A 133 13.09 -4.94 2.41
CA ASP A 133 14.40 -4.30 2.32
C ASP A 133 14.28 -2.77 2.20
N MET A 134 13.19 -2.33 1.56
CA MET A 134 12.81 -0.94 1.43
C MET A 134 11.31 -0.77 1.57
N ILE A 135 10.91 0.28 2.25
CA ILE A 135 9.51 0.62 2.51
C ILE A 135 9.23 2.01 1.99
N PHE A 136 8.04 2.26 1.47
CA PHE A 136 7.57 3.62 1.25
C PHE A 136 6.09 3.76 1.54
N GLY A 137 5.66 4.99 1.83
CA GLY A 137 4.26 5.30 2.06
C GLY A 137 3.90 6.71 1.60
N SER A 138 2.62 6.92 1.31
CA SER A 138 2.07 8.22 0.94
C SER A 138 1.25 8.85 2.07
N PHE A 139 1.36 10.17 2.20
CA PHE A 139 0.52 10.99 3.08
C PHE A 139 -0.58 11.73 2.33
N GLY A 140 -0.90 11.35 1.10
CA GLY A 140 -1.90 12.05 0.29
C GLY A 140 -3.31 12.06 0.90
N ASP A 141 -4.25 12.64 0.18
CA ASP A 141 -5.66 12.59 0.54
C ASP A 141 -6.15 11.15 0.69
N ASP A 142 -7.11 10.96 1.60
CA ASP A 142 -7.75 9.68 1.92
C ASP A 142 -6.81 8.57 2.41
N LYS A 143 -5.54 8.88 2.68
CA LYS A 143 -4.59 7.90 3.24
C LYS A 143 -4.76 7.83 4.76
N PRO A 144 -4.33 6.75 5.43
CA PRO A 144 -4.39 6.69 6.89
C PRO A 144 -3.76 7.89 7.60
N ILE A 145 -2.66 8.44 7.09
CA ILE A 145 -2.02 9.64 7.65
C ILE A 145 -2.74 10.95 7.23
N ASN A 146 -3.27 11.02 6.00
CA ASN A 146 -4.06 12.13 5.47
C ASN A 146 -3.48 13.55 5.72
N LEU A 147 -2.36 13.87 5.08
CA LEU A 147 -1.75 15.20 5.06
C LEU A 147 -2.09 15.99 3.78
N GLY A 148 -2.74 15.35 2.81
CA GLY A 148 -3.03 15.91 1.48
C GLY A 148 -1.88 15.76 0.48
N HIS A 149 -0.64 15.93 0.93
CA HIS A 149 0.56 15.61 0.14
C HIS A 149 1.70 15.08 1.02
N GLY A 150 2.76 14.60 0.38
CA GLY A 150 3.91 14.02 1.07
C GLY A 150 3.97 12.51 0.99
N GLY A 151 5.09 12.00 1.50
CA GLY A 151 5.35 10.58 1.68
C GLY A 151 6.71 10.37 2.31
N PHE A 152 7.11 9.12 2.42
CA PHE A 152 8.42 8.74 2.93
C PHE A 152 8.95 7.50 2.23
N ILE A 153 10.27 7.31 2.30
CA ILE A 153 10.99 6.07 1.98
C ILE A 153 11.79 5.69 3.24
N ALA A 154 11.82 4.40 3.57
CA ALA A 154 12.52 3.86 4.73
C ALA A 154 13.42 2.69 4.32
N THR A 155 14.61 2.60 4.91
CA THR A 155 15.55 1.49 4.67
C THR A 155 16.57 1.37 5.81
N ASP A 156 17.22 0.21 5.92
CA ASP A 156 18.34 -0.03 6.84
C ASP A 156 19.70 0.18 6.18
N ASN A 157 19.75 0.33 4.86
CA ASN A 157 20.99 0.50 4.11
C ASN A 157 21.34 1.99 3.97
N TYR A 158 22.47 2.39 4.54
CA TYR A 158 22.93 3.78 4.53
C TYR A 158 23.27 4.30 3.13
N GLU A 159 23.92 3.49 2.29
CA GLU A 159 24.26 3.88 0.91
C GLU A 159 23.00 4.09 0.05
N HIS A 160 21.99 3.25 0.24
CA HIS A 160 20.69 3.44 -0.38
C HIS A 160 20.05 4.76 0.07
N TYR A 161 20.08 5.05 1.38
CA TYR A 161 19.59 6.31 1.92
C TYR A 161 20.33 7.52 1.31
N LYS A 162 21.66 7.49 1.22
CA LYS A 162 22.47 8.57 0.63
C LYS A 162 22.18 8.77 -0.85
N PHE A 163 21.99 7.69 -1.62
CA PHE A 163 21.56 7.79 -3.02
C PHE A 163 20.19 8.47 -3.12
N LEU A 164 19.23 8.04 -2.32
CA LEU A 164 17.87 8.58 -2.34
C LEU A 164 17.87 10.06 -1.94
N GLU A 165 18.59 10.43 -0.89
CA GLU A 165 18.75 11.82 -0.42
C GLU A 165 19.32 12.71 -1.52
N LYS A 166 20.41 12.29 -2.18
CA LYS A 166 21.06 13.02 -3.27
C LYS A 166 20.13 13.24 -4.47
N ASN A 167 19.21 12.31 -4.72
CA ASN A 167 18.30 12.35 -5.87
C ASN A 167 16.90 12.88 -5.53
N ASN A 168 16.63 13.21 -4.27
CA ASN A 168 15.31 13.64 -3.83
C ASN A 168 15.03 15.06 -4.32
N PRO A 169 13.97 15.29 -5.12
CA PRO A 169 13.61 16.66 -5.50
C PRO A 169 13.18 17.47 -4.28
N GLU A 170 13.25 18.78 -4.39
CA GLU A 170 12.78 19.70 -3.35
C GLU A 170 11.31 19.43 -2.98
N TYR A 171 11.02 19.54 -1.69
CA TYR A 171 9.72 19.27 -1.12
C TYR A 171 9.45 20.19 0.07
N ASN A 172 8.17 20.46 0.31
CA ASN A 172 7.72 21.16 1.50
C ASN A 172 6.65 20.29 2.18
N ILE A 173 6.85 19.99 3.47
CA ILE A 173 5.96 19.19 4.29
C ILE A 173 5.64 20.01 5.54
N ASP A 174 4.34 20.14 5.84
CA ASP A 174 3.88 20.67 7.12
C ASP A 174 4.12 19.61 8.21
N TYR A 175 5.28 19.72 8.87
CA TYR A 175 5.68 18.78 9.92
C TYR A 175 4.85 18.91 11.20
N ASP A 176 4.20 20.04 11.43
CA ASP A 176 3.36 20.25 12.61
C ASP A 176 2.05 19.48 12.46
N THR A 177 1.42 19.63 11.30
CA THR A 177 0.23 18.84 10.95
C THR A 177 0.58 17.36 10.82
N LEU A 178 1.71 17.02 10.19
CA LEU A 178 2.15 15.62 10.10
C LEU A 178 2.33 14.98 11.48
N LEU A 179 2.98 15.67 12.43
CA LEU A 179 3.16 15.12 13.77
C LEU A 179 1.81 14.86 14.46
N LYS A 180 0.86 15.80 14.35
CA LYS A 180 -0.50 15.62 14.88
C LYS A 180 -1.20 14.40 14.25
N ARG A 181 -1.06 14.21 12.93
CA ARG A 181 -1.64 13.07 12.21
C ARG A 181 -1.00 11.74 12.62
N LEU A 182 0.33 11.70 12.73
CA LEU A 182 1.07 10.51 13.18
C LEU A 182 0.68 10.09 14.60
N ASN A 183 0.61 11.04 15.53
CA ASN A 183 0.18 10.78 16.91
C ASN A 183 -1.28 10.28 16.99
N ASN A 184 -2.13 10.67 16.03
CA ASN A 184 -3.53 10.24 15.95
C ASN A 184 -3.74 8.98 15.08
N LEU A 185 -2.69 8.42 14.48
CA LEU A 185 -2.80 7.33 13.51
C LEU A 185 -3.52 6.12 14.12
N ASN A 186 -3.11 5.67 15.31
CA ASN A 186 -3.71 4.50 15.96
C ASN A 186 -5.22 4.70 16.25
N ARG A 187 -5.61 5.88 16.72
CA ARG A 187 -7.02 6.20 16.93
C ARG A 187 -7.80 6.20 15.62
N ARG A 188 -7.22 6.73 14.53
CA ARG A 188 -7.85 6.70 13.18
C ARG A 188 -7.98 5.28 12.64
N LEU A 189 -6.96 4.44 12.79
CA LEU A 189 -7.02 3.02 12.38
C LEU A 189 -8.06 2.24 13.19
N ASN A 190 -8.17 2.49 14.50
CA ASN A 190 -9.20 1.89 15.34
C ASN A 190 -10.61 2.34 14.91
N TYR A 191 -10.77 3.62 14.57
CA TYR A 191 -12.04 4.13 14.04
C TYR A 191 -12.43 3.44 12.73
N TYR A 192 -11.49 3.28 11.79
CA TYR A 192 -11.75 2.51 10.56
C TYR A 192 -12.14 1.07 10.85
N LYS A 193 -11.47 0.42 11.79
CA LYS A 193 -11.80 -0.95 12.20
C LYS A 193 -13.26 -1.05 12.68
N LEU A 194 -13.70 -0.12 13.54
CA LEU A 194 -15.08 -0.11 14.04
C LEU A 194 -16.11 0.00 12.91
N ILE A 195 -15.87 0.89 11.94
CA ILE A 195 -16.76 1.04 10.77
C ILE A 195 -16.73 -0.21 9.92
N ARG A 196 -15.53 -0.77 9.68
CA ARG A 196 -15.37 -1.99 8.90
C ARG A 196 -16.12 -3.15 9.54
N ASP A 197 -16.01 -3.32 10.84
CA ASP A 197 -16.68 -4.39 11.57
C ASP A 197 -18.21 -4.24 11.49
N LYS A 198 -18.74 -3.01 11.58
CA LYS A 198 -20.16 -2.72 11.31
C LYS A 198 -20.57 -3.13 9.90
N VAL A 199 -19.83 -2.69 8.88
CA VAL A 199 -20.13 -2.99 7.47
C VAL A 199 -20.09 -4.51 7.19
N LEU A 200 -19.15 -5.22 7.80
CA LEU A 200 -19.06 -6.69 7.67
C LEU A 200 -20.24 -7.43 8.30
N ASP A 201 -20.81 -6.89 9.38
CA ASP A 201 -21.99 -7.48 10.03
C ASP A 201 -23.27 -7.12 9.27
N ASP A 202 -23.47 -5.85 8.91
CA ASP A 202 -24.63 -5.37 8.16
C ASP A 202 -24.78 -6.09 6.81
N LEU A 203 -23.66 -6.44 6.17
CA LEU A 203 -23.62 -7.05 4.84
C LEU A 203 -23.15 -8.50 4.87
N LYS A 204 -23.33 -9.19 6.01
CA LYS A 204 -22.84 -10.56 6.22
C LYS A 204 -23.36 -11.60 5.24
N ASP A 205 -24.51 -11.37 4.63
CA ASP A 205 -25.16 -12.29 3.70
C ASP A 205 -24.65 -12.13 2.26
N TYR A 206 -23.82 -11.12 1.98
CA TYR A 206 -23.17 -10.94 0.69
C TYR A 206 -21.81 -11.64 0.62
N GLU A 207 -21.34 -11.89 -0.60
CA GLU A 207 -19.99 -12.40 -0.82
C GLU A 207 -18.94 -11.29 -0.66
N ILE A 208 -18.32 -11.25 0.52
CA ILE A 208 -17.27 -10.31 0.86
C ILE A 208 -15.90 -10.89 0.52
N ILE A 209 -15.18 -10.23 -0.38
CA ILE A 209 -13.82 -10.60 -0.77
C ILE A 209 -12.88 -10.47 0.44
N HIS A 210 -12.16 -11.55 0.75
CA HIS A 210 -11.21 -11.63 1.87
C HIS A 210 -11.81 -11.24 3.23
N ARG A 211 -13.09 -11.55 3.48
CA ARG A 211 -13.83 -11.23 4.71
C ARG A 211 -13.01 -11.35 6.01
N ASN A 212 -12.31 -12.48 6.16
CA ASN A 212 -11.58 -12.85 7.38
C ASN A 212 -10.14 -12.29 7.44
N LYS A 213 -9.75 -11.43 6.49
CA LYS A 213 -8.46 -10.75 6.51
C LYS A 213 -8.63 -9.36 7.12
N GLN A 214 -7.62 -8.93 7.86
CA GLN A 214 -7.54 -7.54 8.32
C GLN A 214 -7.40 -6.60 7.11
N GLY A 215 -8.15 -5.51 7.11
CA GLY A 215 -8.14 -4.46 6.10
C GLY A 215 -8.84 -3.21 6.61
N ILE A 216 -8.95 -2.20 5.76
CA ILE A 216 -9.71 -0.97 6.02
C ILE A 216 -10.98 -0.94 5.17
N ASN A 217 -10.85 -1.05 3.85
CA ASN A 217 -11.97 -1.09 2.93
C ASN A 217 -12.63 -2.47 2.93
N VAL A 218 -13.90 -2.52 2.49
CA VAL A 218 -14.65 -3.76 2.27
C VAL A 218 -15.00 -3.85 0.79
N ILE A 219 -14.75 -5.01 0.19
CA ILE A 219 -15.08 -5.26 -1.22
C ILE A 219 -16.10 -6.39 -1.29
N ILE A 220 -17.22 -6.13 -1.94
CA ILE A 220 -18.39 -7.00 -1.96
C ILE A 220 -18.76 -7.29 -3.40
N ARG A 221 -18.82 -8.57 -3.77
CA ARG A 221 -19.26 -8.98 -5.11
C ARG A 221 -20.77 -8.83 -5.23
N TYR A 222 -21.20 -8.59 -6.45
CA TYR A 222 -22.61 -8.63 -6.83
C TYR A 222 -22.75 -9.38 -8.13
N TYR A 223 -23.88 -10.08 -8.27
CA TYR A 223 -24.21 -10.92 -9.41
C TYR A 223 -25.32 -10.32 -10.25
N THR A 224 -26.15 -9.47 -9.65
CA THR A 224 -27.28 -8.80 -10.31
C THR A 224 -27.23 -7.28 -10.11
N GLU A 225 -27.89 -6.53 -11.00
CA GLU A 225 -28.02 -5.07 -10.84
C GLU A 225 -28.83 -4.71 -9.59
N LYS A 226 -29.83 -5.52 -9.22
CA LYS A 226 -30.60 -5.34 -7.99
C LYS A 226 -29.73 -5.44 -6.73
N GLU A 227 -28.78 -6.37 -6.68
CA GLU A 227 -27.80 -6.44 -5.58
C GLU A 227 -26.87 -5.23 -5.58
N ARG A 228 -26.38 -4.82 -6.75
CA ARG A 228 -25.54 -3.63 -6.89
C ARG A 228 -26.26 -2.39 -6.36
N GLU A 229 -27.52 -2.16 -6.74
CA GLU A 229 -28.33 -1.03 -6.26
C GLU A 229 -28.56 -1.08 -4.75
N ARG A 230 -28.82 -2.27 -4.18
CA ARG A 230 -28.95 -2.44 -2.72
C ARG A 230 -27.66 -2.04 -1.99
N LEU A 231 -26.50 -2.47 -2.50
CA LEU A 231 -25.20 -2.10 -1.92
C LEU A 231 -24.94 -0.59 -2.03
N ILE A 232 -25.29 0.03 -3.16
CA ILE A 232 -25.18 1.49 -3.35
C ILE A 232 -26.11 2.23 -2.37
N ASN A 233 -27.35 1.78 -2.23
CA ASN A 233 -28.32 2.38 -1.32
C ASN A 233 -27.87 2.27 0.14
N TYR A 234 -27.30 1.12 0.53
CA TYR A 234 -26.66 0.96 1.83
C TYR A 234 -25.56 2.01 2.04
N CYS A 235 -24.63 2.16 1.09
CA CYS A 235 -23.57 3.15 1.16
C CYS A 235 -24.10 4.59 1.28
N ASN A 236 -25.13 4.95 0.51
CA ASN A 236 -25.74 6.28 0.56
C ASN A 236 -26.39 6.55 1.93
N ASN A 237 -27.14 5.57 2.46
CA ASN A 237 -27.82 5.68 3.75
C ASN A 237 -26.81 5.81 4.90
N GLU A 238 -25.72 5.03 4.86
CA GLU A 238 -24.65 5.03 5.86
C GLU A 238 -23.62 6.16 5.65
N LYS A 239 -23.79 6.97 4.59
CA LYS A 239 -22.87 8.04 4.17
C LYS A 239 -21.43 7.52 3.99
N LEU A 240 -21.31 6.36 3.37
CA LEU A 240 -20.05 5.72 3.02
C LEU A 240 -19.75 5.96 1.55
N GLU A 241 -18.58 6.53 1.27
CA GLU A 241 -18.08 6.58 -0.10
C GLU A 241 -17.80 5.17 -0.62
N TYR A 242 -18.02 4.98 -1.92
CA TYR A 242 -17.76 3.71 -2.57
C TYR A 242 -17.21 3.91 -3.98
N THR A 243 -16.76 2.82 -4.56
CA THR A 243 -16.30 2.76 -5.94
C THR A 243 -16.78 1.46 -6.57
N ILE A 244 -17.27 1.57 -7.80
CA ILE A 244 -17.70 0.41 -8.59
C ILE A 244 -16.47 -0.21 -9.27
N CYS A 245 -16.32 -1.52 -9.14
CA CYS A 245 -15.31 -2.34 -9.81
C CYS A 245 -15.91 -2.98 -11.09
N PRO A 246 -15.08 -3.33 -12.10
CA PRO A 246 -13.63 -3.59 -12.02
C PRO A 246 -12.77 -2.33 -11.92
N ARG A 247 -11.76 -2.37 -11.04
CA ARG A 247 -10.67 -1.38 -10.97
C ARG A 247 -9.36 -2.06 -10.63
N ALA A 248 -8.33 -1.84 -11.46
CA ALA A 248 -7.01 -2.47 -11.27
C ALA A 248 -6.39 -2.20 -9.89
N ILE A 249 -6.63 -1.03 -9.29
CA ILE A 249 -6.15 -0.69 -7.92
C ILE A 249 -7.01 -1.25 -6.78
N ARG A 250 -8.04 -2.05 -7.11
CA ARG A 250 -8.93 -2.76 -6.19
C ARG A 250 -8.96 -4.21 -6.66
N VAL A 251 -10.04 -4.60 -7.33
CA VAL A 251 -10.25 -5.93 -7.92
C VAL A 251 -10.77 -5.79 -9.35
N LYS A 252 -10.41 -6.71 -10.23
CA LYS A 252 -10.86 -6.81 -11.63
C LYS A 252 -12.16 -7.63 -11.76
N GLU A 253 -13.10 -7.41 -10.85
CA GLU A 253 -14.36 -8.16 -10.74
C GLU A 253 -15.55 -7.21 -10.61
N ARG A 254 -16.76 -7.72 -10.86
CA ARG A 254 -18.02 -7.03 -10.53
C ARG A 254 -18.17 -6.96 -9.01
N ALA A 255 -17.87 -5.80 -8.46
CA ALA A 255 -17.91 -5.57 -7.01
C ALA A 255 -18.12 -4.09 -6.66
N ILE A 256 -18.57 -3.84 -5.43
CA ILE A 256 -18.55 -2.53 -4.79
C ILE A 256 -17.41 -2.52 -3.77
N CYS A 257 -16.49 -1.57 -3.91
CA CYS A 257 -15.48 -1.28 -2.90
C CYS A 257 -15.98 -0.13 -2.03
N ILE A 258 -16.31 -0.41 -0.77
CA ILE A 258 -16.70 0.58 0.24
C ILE A 258 -15.42 1.20 0.81
N GLU A 259 -15.24 2.49 0.58
CA GLU A 259 -14.00 3.25 0.80
C GLU A 259 -13.94 3.84 2.23
N ILE A 260 -13.97 2.98 3.25
CA ILE A 260 -13.99 3.36 4.67
C ILE A 260 -12.86 4.34 5.04
N LYS A 261 -11.69 4.22 4.40
CA LYS A 261 -10.56 5.14 4.62
C LYS A 261 -10.87 6.62 4.32
N ARG A 262 -11.94 6.92 3.57
CA ARG A 262 -12.36 8.28 3.22
C ARG A 262 -13.19 8.98 4.30
N ARG A 263 -13.45 8.29 5.41
CA ARG A 263 -14.13 8.84 6.58
C ARG A 263 -13.20 9.58 7.55
#